data_AF-A0A058ZU28-F1
#
_entry.id   AF-A0A058ZU28-F1
#
_cell.length_a   1.000
_cell.length_b   1.000
_cell.length_c   1.000
_cell.angle_alpha   90.00
_cell.angle_beta   90.00
_cell.angle_gamma   90.00
#
_symmetry.space_group_name_H-M   'P 1'
#
loop_
_entity.id
_entity.type
_entity.pdbx_description
1 polymer ?
#
loop_
_entity_poly.entity_id
_entity_poly.type
_entity_poly.pdbx_seq_one_letter_code
_entity_poly.pdbx_strand_id
1 'polypeptide(L)'
;SSREHHAPSWLLSFAKNCKKLSLFLHLSTTYVNGERPGILMEKAFEMGESRIDSSTQSKLDVHHEISLVSDLIETLPPNEVPQKLKEIGLARARMYGWQNVYEMTKAMGEMMINADRGRVPVVIVRPSVIESTFREPFPGWIQGNRMVDPLILSYGKGRLPGFLVDPDTVLDVVPADLVANVIIAAMAKHGITASPSIDVYHAASSTVNPVMACDIF
;
A
#
# COMPACT_ATOMS: atom_id res chain seq x y z
N SER A 1 -23.02 -4.43 -17.50
CA SER A 1 -21.64 -4.91 -17.67
C SER A 1 -20.75 -4.46 -16.50
N SER A 2 -21.25 -4.50 -15.27
CA SER A 2 -20.73 -3.73 -14.12
C SER A 2 -19.70 -4.46 -13.24
N ARG A 3 -18.93 -5.41 -13.79
CA ARG A 3 -18.20 -6.40 -12.97
C ARG A 3 -16.70 -6.16 -12.77
N GLU A 4 -16.11 -5.05 -13.21
CA GLU A 4 -14.63 -4.95 -13.31
C GLU A 4 -13.94 -3.93 -12.39
N HIS A 5 -14.64 -3.16 -11.55
CA HIS A 5 -14.02 -2.01 -10.86
C HIS A 5 -13.46 -2.25 -9.45
N HIS A 6 -13.38 -3.50 -8.97
CA HIS A 6 -12.96 -3.79 -7.58
C HIS A 6 -11.90 -4.89 -7.50
N ALA A 7 -10.68 -4.64 -7.96
CA ALA A 7 -9.65 -5.70 -8.06
C ALA A 7 -9.43 -6.49 -6.75
N PRO A 8 -9.29 -5.86 -5.55
CA PRO A 8 -9.15 -6.61 -4.30
C PRO A 8 -10.37 -7.46 -3.93
N SER A 9 -11.57 -6.89 -4.02
CA SER A 9 -12.82 -7.58 -3.65
C SER A 9 -13.20 -8.67 -4.64
N TRP A 10 -12.90 -8.48 -5.93
CA TRP A 10 -13.06 -9.49 -6.95
C TRP A 10 -12.11 -10.67 -6.72
N LEU A 11 -10.83 -10.41 -6.48
CA LEU A 11 -9.85 -11.46 -6.15
C LEU A 11 -10.23 -12.22 -4.88
N LEU A 12 -10.70 -11.52 -3.85
CA LEU A 12 -11.17 -12.15 -2.62
C LEU A 12 -12.43 -12.99 -2.85
N SER A 13 -13.37 -12.49 -3.66
CA SER A 13 -14.57 -13.25 -4.05
C SER A 13 -14.21 -14.50 -4.84
N PHE A 14 -13.24 -14.41 -5.73
CA PHE A 14 -12.67 -15.56 -6.42
C PHE A 14 -12.04 -16.54 -5.42
N ALA A 15 -11.22 -16.06 -4.50
CA ALA A 15 -10.56 -16.86 -3.47
C ALA A 15 -11.56 -17.61 -2.58
N LYS A 16 -12.70 -16.99 -2.23
CA LYS A 16 -13.79 -17.64 -1.48
C LYS A 16 -14.39 -18.86 -2.19
N ASN A 17 -14.28 -18.92 -3.51
CA ASN A 17 -14.74 -20.08 -4.31
C ASN A 17 -13.67 -21.17 -4.45
N CYS A 18 -12.43 -20.93 -4.03
CA CYS A 18 -11.34 -21.89 -4.10
C CYS A 18 -11.41 -22.91 -2.96
N LYS A 19 -11.83 -24.14 -3.25
CA LYS A 19 -12.01 -25.22 -2.25
C LYS A 19 -10.74 -25.63 -1.49
N LYS A 20 -9.56 -25.38 -2.07
CA LYS A 20 -8.25 -25.73 -1.49
C LYS A 20 -7.42 -24.49 -1.14
N LEU A 21 -8.07 -23.32 -1.01
CA LEU A 21 -7.36 -22.12 -0.58
C LEU A 21 -6.90 -22.28 0.86
N SER A 22 -5.59 -22.17 1.08
CA SER A 22 -4.99 -22.14 2.41
C SER A 22 -4.89 -20.73 2.97
N LEU A 23 -4.63 -19.73 2.12
CA LEU A 23 -4.37 -18.36 2.51
C LEU A 23 -4.63 -17.39 1.35
N PHE A 24 -5.18 -16.22 1.65
CA PHE A 24 -5.21 -15.07 0.76
C PHE A 24 -4.19 -14.02 1.22
N LEU A 25 -3.17 -13.74 0.41
CA LEU A 25 -2.17 -12.71 0.73
C LEU A 25 -2.43 -11.44 -0.07
N HIS A 26 -2.49 -10.31 0.63
CA HIS A 26 -2.64 -8.99 0.04
C HIS A 26 -1.40 -8.14 0.26
N LEU A 27 -0.87 -7.56 -0.83
CA LEU A 27 0.22 -6.59 -0.76
C LEU A 27 -0.32 -5.17 -0.71
N SER A 28 -0.09 -4.52 0.43
CA SER A 28 -0.43 -3.13 0.69
C SER A 28 0.84 -2.28 0.77
N THR A 29 0.93 -1.33 1.70
CA THR A 29 2.10 -0.49 1.95
C THR A 29 2.06 0.07 3.36
N THR A 30 3.19 0.40 3.98
CA THR A 30 3.21 1.04 5.32
C THR A 30 2.57 2.43 5.31
N TYR A 31 2.61 3.13 4.17
CA TYR A 31 2.06 4.49 4.02
C TYR A 31 0.54 4.60 4.19
N VAL A 32 -0.20 3.49 4.16
CA VAL A 32 -1.63 3.48 4.51
C VAL A 32 -1.90 3.99 5.93
N ASN A 33 -0.91 3.91 6.81
CA ASN A 33 -1.00 4.41 8.18
C ASN A 33 -0.96 5.94 8.26
N GLY A 34 -0.47 6.62 7.22
CA GLY A 34 -0.22 8.07 7.21
C GLY A 34 0.85 8.49 8.22
N GLU A 35 1.00 9.80 8.41
CA GLU A 35 1.88 10.38 9.43
C GLU A 35 1.16 10.40 10.78
N ARG A 36 1.67 9.66 11.76
CA ARG A 36 1.15 9.64 13.13
C ARG A 36 2.27 9.58 14.14
N PRO A 37 2.16 10.28 15.27
CA PRO A 37 3.12 10.16 16.35
C PRO A 37 3.04 8.79 17.02
N GLY A 38 4.19 8.23 17.37
CA GLY A 38 4.29 6.99 18.15
C GLY A 38 4.45 5.72 17.30
N ILE A 39 4.32 4.57 17.95
CA ILE A 39 4.50 3.26 17.33
C ILE A 39 3.24 2.88 16.56
N LEU A 40 3.40 2.62 15.27
CA LEU A 40 2.32 2.14 14.40
C LEU A 40 2.16 0.63 14.57
N MET A 41 1.01 0.21 15.10
CA MET A 41 0.72 -1.21 15.30
C MET A 41 0.32 -1.90 13.99
N GLU A 42 0.68 -3.18 13.87
CA GLU A 42 0.27 -4.07 12.79
C GLU A 42 -1.21 -4.49 12.92
N LYS A 43 -2.11 -3.53 12.72
CA LYS A 43 -3.55 -3.74 12.81
C LYS A 43 -4.22 -3.56 11.45
N ALA A 44 -5.14 -4.46 11.10
CA ALA A 44 -5.99 -4.32 9.93
C ALA A 44 -6.97 -3.14 10.09
N PHE A 45 -7.34 -2.52 8.98
CA PHE A 45 -8.34 -1.45 8.98
C PHE A 45 -9.75 -1.99 9.14
N GLU A 46 -10.54 -1.33 9.99
CA GLU A 46 -12.00 -1.46 10.03
C GLU A 46 -12.64 -0.60 8.93
N MET A 47 -13.82 -1.02 8.48
CA MET A 47 -14.58 -0.27 7.51
C MET A 47 -14.97 1.11 8.07
N GLY A 48 -14.80 2.17 7.28
CA GLY A 48 -15.14 3.52 7.72
C GLY A 48 -14.01 4.28 8.43
N GLU A 49 -12.87 3.65 8.68
CA GLU A 49 -11.74 4.35 9.29
C GLU A 49 -11.17 5.42 8.36
N SER A 50 -11.13 6.67 8.81
CA SER A 50 -10.34 7.74 8.22
C SER A 50 -9.06 7.98 9.04
N ARG A 51 -8.13 8.75 8.50
CA ARG A 51 -6.90 9.14 9.22
C ARG A 51 -7.05 10.44 10.03
N ILE A 52 -8.12 11.20 9.80
CA ILE A 52 -8.42 12.46 10.48
C ILE A 52 -9.20 12.18 11.78
N ASP A 53 -9.00 13.03 12.78
CA ASP A 53 -9.62 12.87 14.09
C ASP A 53 -11.16 12.85 14.01
N SER A 54 -11.74 11.90 14.74
CA SER A 54 -13.13 11.45 14.68
C SER A 54 -14.17 12.48 15.15
N SER A 55 -13.73 13.61 15.69
CA SER A 55 -14.61 14.63 16.28
C SER A 55 -15.34 15.51 15.26
N THR A 56 -14.90 15.57 13.99
CA THR A 56 -15.38 16.63 13.07
C THR A 56 -15.67 16.20 11.63
N GLN A 57 -15.40 14.97 11.21
CA GLN A 57 -15.59 14.56 9.80
C GLN A 57 -16.20 13.17 9.60
N SER A 58 -16.83 13.00 8.43
CA SER A 58 -17.53 11.81 7.98
C SER A 58 -16.61 10.60 7.87
N LYS A 59 -17.12 9.43 8.30
CA LYS A 59 -16.49 8.13 8.06
C LYS A 59 -16.27 7.92 6.55
N LEU A 60 -15.20 7.22 6.19
CA LEU A 60 -14.93 6.86 4.81
C LEU A 60 -15.93 5.80 4.33
N ASP A 61 -16.83 6.15 3.43
CA ASP A 61 -17.66 5.17 2.74
C ASP A 61 -16.96 4.70 1.46
N VAL A 62 -16.27 3.55 1.57
CA VAL A 62 -15.52 2.98 0.45
C VAL A 62 -16.43 2.63 -0.74
N HIS A 63 -17.67 2.19 -0.49
CA HIS A 63 -18.60 1.88 -1.57
C HIS A 63 -19.04 3.14 -2.30
N HIS A 64 -19.26 4.23 -1.56
CA HIS A 64 -19.55 5.53 -2.13
C HIS A 64 -18.38 6.06 -2.97
N GLU A 65 -17.13 5.97 -2.49
CA GLU A 65 -15.95 6.36 -3.27
C GLU A 65 -15.90 5.64 -4.61
N ILE A 66 -16.14 4.33 -4.60
CA ILE A 66 -16.01 3.56 -5.83
C ILE A 66 -17.19 3.85 -6.77
N SER A 67 -18.41 4.01 -6.25
CA SER A 67 -19.56 4.45 -7.06
C SER A 67 -19.26 5.79 -7.73
N LEU A 68 -18.71 6.75 -6.98
CA LEU A 68 -18.36 8.06 -7.50
C LEU A 68 -17.32 7.98 -8.64
N VAL A 69 -16.32 7.12 -8.51
CA VAL A 69 -15.33 6.88 -9.58
C VAL A 69 -15.96 6.21 -10.80
N SER A 70 -16.82 5.22 -10.60
CA SER A 70 -17.55 4.57 -11.70
C SER A 70 -18.43 5.55 -12.46
N ASP A 71 -19.21 6.38 -11.75
CA ASP A 71 -20.07 7.40 -12.34
C ASP A 71 -19.27 8.42 -13.16
N LEU A 72 -18.10 8.85 -12.67
CA LEU A 72 -17.20 9.75 -13.41
C LEU A 72 -16.67 9.13 -14.70
N ILE A 73 -16.32 7.85 -14.67
CA ILE A 73 -15.83 7.13 -15.86
C ILE A 73 -16.93 6.98 -16.90
N GLU A 74 -18.17 6.73 -16.47
CA GLU A 74 -19.32 6.57 -17.37
C GLU A 74 -19.83 7.88 -17.96
N THR A 75 -19.70 8.98 -17.22
CA THR A 75 -20.27 10.29 -17.61
C THR A 75 -19.33 11.18 -18.41
N LEU A 76 -18.00 11.05 -18.22
CA LEU A 76 -17.03 11.95 -18.83
C LEU A 76 -16.47 11.43 -20.17
N PRO A 77 -16.11 12.33 -21.10
CA PRO A 77 -15.33 11.97 -22.27
C PRO A 77 -14.02 11.24 -21.91
N PRO A 78 -13.61 10.18 -22.62
CA PRO A 78 -12.43 9.38 -22.26
C PRO A 78 -11.12 10.18 -22.13
N ASN A 79 -10.99 11.29 -22.84
CA ASN A 79 -9.84 12.20 -22.80
C ASN A 79 -9.81 13.07 -21.52
N GLU A 80 -10.95 13.28 -20.85
CA GLU A 80 -11.06 14.11 -19.64
C GLU A 80 -10.98 13.28 -18.35
N VAL A 81 -11.36 12.01 -18.42
CA VAL A 81 -11.36 11.06 -17.29
C VAL A 81 -10.03 11.08 -16.51
N PRO A 82 -8.83 10.98 -17.12
CA PRO A 82 -7.59 10.89 -16.36
C PRO A 82 -7.32 12.12 -15.49
N GLN A 83 -7.57 13.32 -16.03
CA GLN A 83 -7.33 14.56 -15.33
C GLN A 83 -8.34 14.75 -14.19
N LYS A 84 -9.62 14.42 -14.43
CA LYS A 84 -10.66 14.54 -13.41
C LYS A 84 -10.49 13.54 -12.28
N LEU A 85 -10.14 12.29 -12.58
CA LEU A 85 -9.83 11.27 -11.56
C LEU A 85 -8.63 11.67 -10.71
N LYS A 86 -7.60 12.27 -11.30
CA LYS A 86 -6.44 12.77 -10.55
C LYS A 86 -6.84 13.89 -9.59
N GLU A 87 -7.62 14.87 -10.07
CA GLU A 87 -8.09 16.00 -9.27
C GLU A 87 -8.95 15.53 -8.09
N ILE A 88 -9.99 14.75 -8.38
CA ILE A 88 -10.92 14.24 -7.37
C ILE A 88 -10.22 13.29 -6.41
N GLY A 89 -9.45 12.33 -6.92
CA GLY A 89 -8.73 11.38 -6.08
C GLY A 89 -7.83 12.05 -5.06
N LEU A 90 -7.10 13.11 -5.46
CA LEU A 90 -6.25 13.87 -4.53
C LEU A 90 -7.08 14.62 -3.48
N ALA A 91 -8.19 15.23 -3.88
CA ALA A 91 -9.10 15.90 -2.96
C ALA A 91 -9.70 14.92 -1.93
N ARG A 92 -10.12 13.73 -2.36
CA ARG A 92 -10.64 12.66 -1.48
C ARG A 92 -9.58 12.13 -0.54
N ALA A 93 -8.37 11.83 -1.04
CA ALA A 93 -7.26 11.37 -0.20
C ALA A 93 -6.99 12.34 0.95
N ARG A 94 -6.87 13.65 0.65
CA ARG A 94 -6.67 14.69 1.66
C ARG A 94 -7.86 14.83 2.61
N MET A 95 -9.08 14.74 2.09
CA MET A 95 -10.31 14.81 2.90
C MET A 95 -10.39 13.70 3.95
N TYR A 96 -9.79 12.54 3.70
CA TYR A 96 -9.77 11.43 4.66
C TYR A 96 -8.41 11.23 5.35
N GLY A 97 -7.43 12.11 5.07
CA GLY A 97 -6.14 12.19 5.77
C GLY A 97 -5.02 11.30 5.20
N TRP A 98 -5.10 10.91 3.92
CA TRP A 98 -3.99 10.30 3.18
C TRP A 98 -3.29 11.34 2.30
N GLN A 99 -1.98 11.17 2.09
CA GLN A 99 -1.17 12.14 1.34
C GLN A 99 -1.44 12.07 -0.15
N ASN A 100 -1.77 10.88 -0.65
CA ASN A 100 -2.03 10.63 -2.06
C ASN A 100 -3.10 9.54 -2.29
N VAL A 101 -3.54 9.45 -3.54
CA VAL A 101 -4.59 8.52 -3.97
C VAL A 101 -4.17 7.06 -3.83
N TYR A 102 -2.88 6.77 -3.98
CA TYR A 102 -2.35 5.41 -3.89
C TYR A 102 -2.51 4.85 -2.48
N GLU A 103 -2.12 5.60 -1.45
CA GLU A 103 -2.29 5.24 -0.04
C GLU A 103 -3.76 5.03 0.32
N MET A 104 -4.63 5.97 -0.06
CA MET A 104 -6.07 5.86 0.17
C MET A 104 -6.63 4.60 -0.48
N THR A 105 -6.25 4.32 -1.73
CA THR A 105 -6.74 3.14 -2.47
C THR A 105 -6.28 1.83 -1.83
N LYS A 106 -5.03 1.78 -1.34
CA LYS A 106 -4.52 0.62 -0.59
C LYS A 106 -5.26 0.43 0.73
N ALA A 107 -5.49 1.51 1.47
CA ALA A 107 -6.26 1.46 2.72
C ALA A 107 -7.70 0.99 2.49
N MET A 108 -8.38 1.52 1.48
CA MET A 108 -9.72 1.07 1.07
C MET A 108 -9.73 -0.42 0.70
N GLY A 109 -8.72 -0.89 -0.04
CA GLY A 109 -8.58 -2.31 -0.38
C GLY A 109 -8.47 -3.20 0.85
N GLU A 110 -7.69 -2.80 1.85
CA GLU A 110 -7.59 -3.52 3.12
C GLU A 110 -8.91 -3.54 3.89
N MET A 111 -9.63 -2.42 3.95
CA MET A 111 -10.94 -2.34 4.62
C MET A 111 -11.95 -3.30 3.99
N MET A 112 -12.03 -3.32 2.66
CA MET A 112 -12.91 -4.24 1.93
C MET A 112 -12.50 -5.70 2.19
N ILE A 113 -11.21 -6.01 2.20
CA ILE A 113 -10.75 -7.37 2.48
C ILE A 113 -11.14 -7.79 3.90
N ASN A 114 -10.92 -6.94 4.90
CA ASN A 114 -11.25 -7.25 6.29
C ASN A 114 -12.77 -7.45 6.46
N ALA A 115 -13.59 -6.60 5.83
CA ALA A 115 -15.04 -6.69 5.87
C ALA A 115 -15.59 -7.95 5.17
N ASP A 116 -15.07 -8.30 3.99
CA ASP A 116 -15.69 -9.29 3.09
C ASP A 116 -15.08 -10.70 3.15
N ARG A 117 -13.92 -10.88 3.80
CA ARG A 117 -13.17 -12.16 3.83
C ARG A 117 -13.97 -13.34 4.36
N GLY A 118 -14.92 -13.10 5.26
CA GLY A 118 -15.65 -14.16 5.95
C GLY A 118 -14.69 -15.10 6.69
N ARG A 119 -14.61 -16.36 6.25
CA ARG A 119 -13.71 -17.38 6.85
C ARG A 119 -12.37 -17.54 6.12
N VAL A 120 -12.11 -16.77 5.07
CA VAL A 120 -10.83 -16.84 4.36
C VAL A 120 -9.72 -16.33 5.29
N PRO A 121 -8.65 -17.12 5.54
CA PRO A 121 -7.44 -16.65 6.19
C PRO A 121 -6.78 -15.57 5.34
N VAL A 122 -6.44 -14.44 5.95
CA VAL A 122 -5.83 -13.31 5.24
C VAL A 122 -4.51 -12.91 5.88
N VAL A 123 -3.50 -12.69 5.05
CA VAL A 123 -2.28 -11.98 5.45
C VAL A 123 -2.16 -10.70 4.64
N ILE A 124 -1.93 -9.58 5.32
CA ILE A 124 -1.61 -8.30 4.68
C ILE A 124 -0.14 -8.00 4.94
N VAL A 125 0.65 -7.85 3.88
CA VAL A 125 2.03 -7.37 3.99
C VAL A 125 2.08 -5.92 3.52
N ARG A 126 2.58 -5.04 4.38
CA ARG A 126 2.75 -3.60 4.17
C ARG A 126 4.25 -3.30 4.03
N PRO A 127 4.83 -3.35 2.83
CA PRO A 127 6.19 -2.87 2.61
C PRO A 127 6.30 -1.34 2.66
N SER A 128 7.46 -0.85 3.11
CA SER A 128 7.90 0.55 2.86
C SER A 128 8.45 0.70 1.44
N VAL A 129 9.29 1.72 1.16
CA VAL A 129 9.82 1.91 -0.20
C VAL A 129 10.73 0.75 -0.55
N ILE A 130 10.29 -0.04 -1.52
CA ILE A 130 11.05 -1.21 -1.97
C ILE A 130 12.19 -0.74 -2.87
N GLU A 131 13.42 -1.03 -2.45
CA GLU A 131 14.64 -0.71 -3.17
C GLU A 131 15.34 -1.97 -3.69
N SER A 132 16.51 -1.77 -4.30
CA SER A 132 17.35 -2.85 -4.82
C SER A 132 17.62 -3.94 -3.78
N THR A 133 17.83 -5.15 -4.27
CA THR A 133 18.05 -6.33 -3.42
C THR A 133 19.35 -6.24 -2.62
N PHE A 134 19.32 -6.77 -1.40
CA PHE A 134 20.47 -6.83 -0.53
C PHE A 134 21.40 -7.99 -0.89
N ARG A 135 20.84 -9.17 -1.19
CA ARG A 135 21.57 -10.41 -1.45
C ARG A 135 21.08 -11.18 -2.68
N GLU A 136 19.78 -11.41 -2.80
CA GLU A 136 19.22 -12.31 -3.82
C GLU A 136 18.36 -11.55 -4.84
N PRO A 137 18.41 -11.87 -6.15
CA PRO A 137 19.22 -12.89 -6.80
C PRO A 137 20.71 -12.54 -6.89
N PHE A 138 21.06 -11.26 -6.78
CA PHE A 138 22.41 -10.75 -6.54
C PHE A 138 22.32 -9.30 -6.01
N PRO A 139 23.27 -8.83 -5.19
CA PRO A 139 23.21 -7.51 -4.58
C PRO A 139 23.03 -6.39 -5.61
N GLY A 140 22.15 -5.44 -5.32
CA GLY A 140 21.86 -4.29 -6.18
C GLY A 140 20.95 -4.60 -7.38
N TRP A 141 20.41 -5.82 -7.49
CA TRP A 141 19.42 -6.10 -8.53
C TRP A 141 18.15 -5.27 -8.33
N ILE A 142 17.66 -4.69 -9.42
CA ILE A 142 16.42 -3.91 -9.48
C ILE A 142 15.66 -4.21 -10.76
N GLN A 143 14.33 -4.35 -10.67
CA GLN A 143 13.49 -4.57 -11.84
C GLN A 143 12.80 -3.29 -12.27
N GLY A 144 13.40 -2.60 -13.25
CA GLY A 144 12.94 -1.33 -13.79
C GLY A 144 13.57 -0.12 -13.12
N ASN A 145 13.06 1.06 -13.45
CA ASN A 145 13.51 2.35 -12.92
C ASN A 145 12.28 3.00 -12.24
N ARG A 146 12.04 2.68 -10.98
CA ARG A 146 10.91 3.15 -10.15
C ARG A 146 11.26 4.44 -9.43
N MET A 147 10.26 5.22 -9.04
CA MET A 147 10.31 6.61 -8.53
C MET A 147 11.66 7.14 -7.97
N VAL A 148 12.33 6.44 -7.05
CA VAL A 148 13.58 6.88 -6.41
C VAL A 148 14.83 6.46 -7.20
N ASP A 149 14.77 5.36 -7.94
CA ASP A 149 15.88 4.78 -8.73
C ASP A 149 16.45 5.75 -9.79
N PRO A 150 15.65 6.46 -10.64
CA PRO A 150 16.20 7.42 -11.58
C PRO A 150 16.93 8.56 -10.90
N LEU A 151 16.45 8.93 -9.71
CA LEU A 151 16.95 10.00 -8.87
C LEU A 151 18.31 9.60 -8.26
N ILE A 152 18.39 8.43 -7.63
CA ILE A 152 19.63 7.82 -7.12
C ILE A 152 20.64 7.58 -8.25
N LEU A 153 20.21 7.01 -9.38
CA LEU A 153 21.08 6.75 -10.52
C LEU A 153 21.59 8.04 -11.16
N SER A 154 20.80 9.11 -11.15
CA SER A 154 21.21 10.41 -11.69
C SER A 154 22.21 11.12 -10.77
N TYR A 155 22.06 11.00 -9.45
CA TYR A 155 23.07 11.43 -8.48
C TYR A 155 24.36 10.61 -8.59
N GLY A 156 24.28 9.27 -8.61
CA GLY A 156 25.44 8.39 -8.77
C GLY A 156 26.18 8.58 -10.11
N LYS A 157 25.50 9.12 -11.14
CA LYS A 157 26.10 9.50 -12.44
C LYS A 157 26.61 10.95 -12.47
N GLY A 158 26.55 11.69 -11.35
CA GLY A 158 26.97 13.09 -11.24
C GLY A 158 26.09 14.08 -12.03
N ARG A 159 24.87 13.67 -12.41
CA ARG A 159 23.93 14.50 -13.21
C ARG A 159 22.95 15.29 -12.34
N LEU A 160 22.85 14.95 -11.06
CA LEU A 160 22.15 15.74 -10.05
C LEU A 160 23.17 16.15 -8.97
N PRO A 161 23.32 17.46 -8.69
CA PRO A 161 24.27 17.94 -7.69
C PRO A 161 23.82 17.69 -6.24
N GLY A 162 22.57 17.28 -6.01
CA GLY A 162 22.01 16.98 -4.70
C GLY A 162 20.49 16.84 -4.76
N PHE A 163 19.88 16.49 -3.62
CA PHE A 163 18.44 16.30 -3.47
C PHE A 163 17.82 17.41 -2.63
N LEU A 164 16.66 17.92 -3.04
CA LEU A 164 15.82 18.78 -2.20
C LEU A 164 14.95 17.88 -1.32
N VAL A 165 15.56 17.30 -0.29
CA VAL A 165 14.88 16.53 0.75
C VAL A 165 15.25 17.14 2.09
N ASP A 166 14.29 17.25 3.00
CA ASP A 166 14.58 17.67 4.37
C ASP A 166 15.57 16.64 4.97
N PRO A 167 16.77 17.06 5.40
CA PRO A 167 17.82 16.17 5.90
C PRO A 167 17.34 15.24 7.02
N ASP A 168 16.36 15.70 7.80
CA ASP A 168 15.80 14.98 8.93
C ASP A 168 14.72 13.95 8.52
N THR A 169 14.39 13.87 7.22
CA THR A 169 13.41 12.92 6.70
C THR A 169 13.97 11.49 6.79
N VAL A 170 13.22 10.62 7.47
CA VAL A 170 13.51 9.19 7.49
C VAL A 170 13.12 8.58 6.15
N LEU A 171 14.11 8.07 5.42
CA LEU A 171 13.91 7.30 4.20
C LEU A 171 13.70 5.83 4.59
N ASP A 172 12.45 5.43 4.79
CA ASP A 172 12.11 4.04 5.11
C ASP A 172 12.17 3.17 3.85
N VAL A 173 13.34 2.58 3.62
CA VAL A 173 13.60 1.67 2.49
C VAL A 173 13.76 0.24 2.96
N VAL A 174 13.23 -0.69 2.18
CA VAL A 174 13.35 -2.12 2.42
C VAL A 174 13.85 -2.82 1.14
N PRO A 175 14.90 -3.64 1.21
CA PRO A 175 15.36 -4.43 0.07
C PRO A 175 14.28 -5.38 -0.45
N ALA A 176 14.16 -5.49 -1.78
CA ALA A 176 13.13 -6.32 -2.42
C ALA A 176 13.18 -7.80 -2.01
N ASP A 177 14.38 -8.36 -1.79
CA ASP A 177 14.58 -9.75 -1.34
C ASP A 177 14.13 -9.96 0.11
N LEU A 178 14.30 -8.96 0.98
CA LEU A 178 13.75 -9.03 2.33
C LEU A 178 12.22 -9.00 2.32
N VAL A 179 11.59 -8.18 1.46
CA VAL A 179 10.13 -8.21 1.30
C VAL A 179 9.66 -9.56 0.78
N ALA A 180 10.35 -10.15 -0.20
CA ALA A 180 10.04 -11.49 -0.69
C ALA A 180 10.13 -12.54 0.43
N ASN A 181 11.18 -12.47 1.26
CA ASN A 181 11.35 -13.37 2.41
C ASN A 181 10.22 -13.21 3.45
N VAL A 182 9.80 -11.98 3.75
CA VAL A 182 8.64 -11.72 4.63
C VAL A 182 7.36 -12.35 4.07
N ILE A 183 7.10 -12.19 2.77
CA ILE A 183 5.93 -12.78 2.10
C ILE A 183 5.96 -14.31 2.22
N ILE A 184 7.08 -14.95 1.88
CA ILE A 184 7.23 -16.41 1.94
C ILE A 184 7.08 -16.92 3.38
N ALA A 185 7.71 -16.26 4.34
CA ALA A 185 7.63 -16.65 5.75
C ALA A 185 6.21 -16.50 6.30
N ALA A 186 5.51 -15.40 5.99
CA ALA A 186 4.13 -15.20 6.40
C ALA A 186 3.19 -16.23 5.76
N MET A 187 3.39 -16.55 4.48
CA MET A 187 2.64 -17.61 3.78
C MET A 187 2.88 -18.99 4.43
N ALA A 188 4.12 -19.33 4.76
CA ALA A 188 4.43 -20.60 5.41
C ALA A 188 3.80 -20.70 6.80
N LYS A 189 3.89 -19.64 7.60
CA LYS A 189 3.33 -19.59 8.97
C LYS A 189 1.81 -19.74 8.99
N HIS A 190 1.12 -18.98 8.14
CA HIS A 190 -0.34 -18.88 8.18
C HIS A 190 -1.05 -19.85 7.23
N GLY A 191 -0.40 -20.24 6.13
CA GLY A 191 -0.96 -21.18 5.15
C GLY A 191 -1.02 -22.63 5.63
N ILE A 192 -0.22 -23.02 6.64
CA ILE A 192 -0.29 -24.36 7.22
C ILE A 192 -1.46 -24.47 8.22
N THR A 193 -1.59 -23.48 9.10
CA THR A 193 -2.65 -23.48 10.13
C THR A 193 -4.02 -23.17 9.54
N ALA A 194 -4.07 -22.34 8.49
CA ALA A 194 -5.29 -21.92 7.78
C ALA A 194 -6.42 -21.44 8.72
N SER A 195 -6.05 -20.80 9.84
CA SER A 195 -7.02 -20.21 10.77
C SER A 195 -7.73 -19.01 10.12
N PRO A 196 -9.03 -18.80 10.36
CA PRO A 196 -9.80 -17.70 9.76
C PRO A 196 -9.48 -16.34 10.40
N SER A 197 -8.20 -16.01 10.53
CA SER A 197 -7.66 -14.75 11.07
C SER A 197 -7.27 -13.78 9.95
N ILE A 198 -7.02 -12.54 10.37
CA ILE A 198 -6.35 -11.53 9.56
C ILE A 198 -5.09 -11.10 10.29
N ASP A 199 -3.95 -11.25 9.63
CA ASP A 199 -2.63 -10.96 10.19
C ASP A 199 -1.95 -9.90 9.31
N VAL A 200 -1.37 -8.89 9.95
CA VAL A 200 -0.71 -7.77 9.24
C VAL A 200 0.78 -7.80 9.58
N TYR A 201 1.63 -7.54 8.58
CA TYR A 201 3.07 -7.40 8.76
C TYR A 201 3.58 -6.13 8.10
N HIS A 202 4.33 -5.30 8.83
CA HIS A 202 5.09 -4.18 8.26
C HIS A 202 6.47 -4.70 7.84
N ALA A 203 6.76 -4.64 6.55
CA ALA A 203 8.09 -4.92 6.01
C ALA A 203 8.81 -3.58 5.81
N ALA A 204 9.40 -3.08 6.89
CA ALA A 204 10.04 -1.77 6.97
C ALA A 204 11.33 -1.87 7.79
N SER A 205 12.27 -0.94 7.57
CA SER A 205 13.54 -0.89 8.31
C SER A 205 13.57 0.25 9.32
N SER A 206 12.74 1.28 9.15
CA SER A 206 12.81 2.56 9.87
C SER A 206 12.68 2.48 11.39
N THR A 207 11.94 1.50 11.93
CA THR A 207 11.75 1.36 13.39
C THR A 207 12.97 0.80 14.12
N VAL A 208 13.89 0.15 13.40
CA VAL A 208 15.08 -0.51 13.97
C VAL A 208 16.38 0.09 13.41
N ASN A 209 16.37 0.53 12.15
CA ASN A 209 17.51 1.10 11.44
C ASN A 209 17.04 2.18 10.44
N PRO A 210 16.61 3.37 10.91
CA PRO A 210 16.22 4.45 10.03
C PRO A 210 17.43 4.94 9.25
N VAL A 211 17.29 5.02 7.93
CA VAL A 211 18.26 5.72 7.08
C VAL A 211 17.73 7.15 6.92
N MET A 212 18.49 8.14 7.38
CA MET A 212 18.10 9.54 7.18
C MET A 212 18.49 9.98 5.78
N ALA A 213 17.76 10.96 5.22
CA ALA A 213 18.12 11.52 3.91
C ALA A 213 19.56 12.06 3.89
N CYS A 214 20.05 12.60 5.00
CA CYS A 214 21.44 13.04 5.15
C CYS A 214 22.48 11.89 5.14
N ASP A 215 22.08 10.64 5.43
CA ASP A 215 23.00 9.49 5.39
C ASP A 215 23.25 8.99 3.96
N ILE A 216 22.41 9.41 3.00
CA ILE A 216 22.47 8.97 1.59
C ILE A 216 23.07 10.06 0.69
N PHE A 217 22.94 11.34 1.05
CA PHE A 217 23.23 12.47 0.15
C PHE A 217 24.38 13.36 0.59
#